data_AF-A0A6J4KG26-F1
#
_entry.id   AF-A0A6J4KG26-F1
#
_cell.length_a   1.000
_cell.length_b   1.000
_cell.length_c   1.000
_cell.angle_alpha   90.00
_cell.angle_beta   90.00
_cell.angle_gamma   90.00
#
_symmetry.space_group_name_H-M   'P 1'
#
loop_
_entity.id
_entity.type
_entity.pdbx_description
1 polymer ?
#
loop_
_entity_poly.entity_id
_entity_poly.type
_entity_poly.pdbx_seq_one_letter_code
_entity_poly.pdbx_strand_id
1 'polypeptide(L)'
;MFDSIGDLPLHPLAIHAAVLGVPVTLLLALLFAYPRTRNWARWPLALAGLGSLGAVFVAKESGEALMTNLEATERLGGEALVLVGRHSDLATVLFYLTIGLAVLAVVSALVVGRVGGTAEHRGSRGRDTVLLALLVVVAAVAAFWVYRVGDLGAKAVWNPTGTQDYSVTKR
;
A
#
# COMPACT_ATOMS: atom_id res chain seq x y z
N MET A 1 11.37 14.78 12.08
CA MET A 1 10.41 14.09 13.00
C MET A 1 10.15 12.63 12.59
N PHE A 2 10.33 12.26 11.31
CA PHE A 2 10.19 10.88 10.83
C PHE A 2 11.54 10.15 10.71
N ASP A 3 12.60 10.68 11.31
CA ASP A 3 13.98 10.24 11.03
C ASP A 3 14.35 8.94 11.77
N SER A 4 14.00 8.81 13.05
CA SER A 4 14.38 7.64 13.85
C SER A 4 13.41 7.33 15.00
N ILE A 5 13.43 6.08 15.44
CA ILE A 5 12.83 5.61 16.69
C ILE A 5 13.77 4.59 17.34
N GLY A 6 14.14 4.82 18.61
CA GLY A 6 15.08 3.93 19.32
C GLY A 6 16.42 3.73 18.59
N ASP A 7 17.04 4.83 18.13
CA ASP A 7 18.31 4.87 17.38
C ASP A 7 18.32 4.18 16.00
N LEU A 8 17.17 3.70 15.52
CA LEU A 8 17.03 3.09 14.20
C LEU A 8 16.21 3.98 13.26
N PRO A 9 16.50 3.96 11.94
CA PRO A 9 15.67 4.64 10.97
C PRO A 9 14.22 4.16 11.08
N LEU A 10 13.26 5.10 11.07
CA LEU A 10 11.84 4.75 11.18
C LEU A 10 11.35 3.97 9.95
N HIS A 11 11.95 4.23 8.79
CA HIS A 11 11.51 3.71 7.50
C HIS A 11 11.41 2.18 7.44
N PRO A 12 12.45 1.39 7.79
CA PRO A 12 12.34 -0.07 7.86
C PRO A 12 11.23 -0.60 8.78
N LEU A 13 10.87 0.12 9.85
CA LEU A 13 9.76 -0.31 10.70
C LEU A 13 8.41 0.04 10.04
N ALA A 14 8.27 1.26 9.53
CA ALA A 14 7.06 1.75 8.89
C ALA A 14 6.67 0.92 7.65
N ILE A 15 7.66 0.43 6.88
CA ILE A 15 7.38 -0.38 5.69
C ILE A 15 6.68 -1.71 6.04
N HIS A 16 6.90 -2.31 7.22
CA HIS A 16 6.20 -3.54 7.60
C HIS A 16 4.70 -3.31 7.71
N ALA A 17 4.30 -2.17 8.28
CA ALA A 17 2.90 -1.79 8.37
C ALA A 17 2.30 -1.51 6.98
N ALA A 18 3.05 -0.87 6.08
CA ALA A 18 2.58 -0.60 4.71
C ALA A 18 2.46 -1.88 3.87
N VAL A 19 3.48 -2.74 3.92
CA VAL A 19 3.57 -4.00 3.16
C VAL A 19 2.53 -5.02 3.60
N LEU A 20 2.12 -5.02 4.88
CA LEU A 20 1.04 -5.86 5.36
C LEU A 20 -0.34 -5.20 5.23
N GLY A 21 -0.45 -3.91 5.53
CA GLY A 21 -1.71 -3.18 5.60
C GLY A 21 -2.45 -3.14 4.27
N VAL A 22 -1.75 -2.81 3.16
CA VAL A 22 -2.38 -2.70 1.83
C VAL A 22 -2.90 -4.06 1.34
N PRO A 23 -2.14 -5.17 1.39
CA PRO A 23 -2.67 -6.50 1.09
C PRO A 23 -3.82 -6.95 2.00
N VAL A 24 -3.76 -6.66 3.31
CA VAL A 24 -4.88 -6.95 4.22
C VAL A 24 -6.13 -6.16 3.82
N THR A 25 -5.99 -4.90 3.41
CA THR A 25 -7.10 -4.09 2.90
C THR A 25 -7.71 -4.69 1.64
N LEU A 26 -6.90 -5.24 0.73
CA LEU A 26 -7.39 -5.99 -0.44
C LEU A 26 -8.20 -7.23 -0.04
N LEU A 27 -7.71 -8.03 0.91
CA LEU A 27 -8.46 -9.20 1.39
C LEU A 27 -9.79 -8.79 2.03
N LEU A 28 -9.79 -7.73 2.83
CA LEU A 28 -11.01 -7.17 3.41
C LEU A 28 -11.97 -6.60 2.35
N ALA A 29 -11.46 -6.01 1.27
CA ALA A 29 -12.28 -5.56 0.15
C ALA A 29 -12.99 -6.73 -0.54
N LEU A 30 -12.28 -7.84 -0.77
CA LEU A 30 -12.86 -9.06 -1.34
C LEU A 30 -13.93 -9.66 -0.40
N LEU A 31 -13.64 -9.73 0.90
CA LEU A 31 -14.61 -10.17 1.92
C LEU A 31 -15.81 -9.23 2.01
N PHE A 32 -15.63 -7.92 1.86
CA PHE A 32 -16.73 -6.97 1.87
C PHE A 32 -17.61 -7.07 0.62
N ALA A 33 -16.99 -7.36 -0.54
CA ALA A 33 -17.71 -7.61 -1.78
C ALA A 33 -18.62 -8.85 -1.67
N TYR A 34 -18.19 -9.89 -0.96
CA TYR A 34 -18.97 -11.10 -0.74
C TYR A 34 -20.15 -10.87 0.25
N PRO A 35 -21.42 -11.09 -0.18
CA PRO A 35 -22.60 -10.75 0.61
C PRO A 35 -22.64 -11.34 2.02
N ARG A 36 -22.15 -12.59 2.21
CA ARG A 36 -22.22 -13.28 3.52
C ARG A 36 -21.29 -12.66 4.58
N THR A 37 -20.18 -12.07 4.17
CA THR A 37 -19.14 -11.53 5.05
C THR A 37 -19.20 -10.00 5.18
N ARG A 38 -20.00 -9.33 4.33
CA ARG A 38 -20.10 -7.87 4.24
C ARG A 38 -20.32 -7.14 5.57
N ASN A 39 -21.21 -7.65 6.43
CA ASN A 39 -21.60 -6.92 7.64
C ASN A 39 -20.45 -6.81 8.65
N TRP A 40 -19.71 -7.90 8.88
CA TRP A 40 -18.57 -7.90 9.78
C TRP A 40 -17.34 -7.24 9.14
N ALA A 41 -17.10 -7.45 7.84
CA ALA A 41 -15.95 -6.88 7.14
C ALA A 41 -16.01 -5.36 6.95
N ARG A 42 -17.20 -4.75 7.10
CA ARG A 42 -17.46 -3.31 6.85
C ARG A 42 -16.51 -2.36 7.59
N TRP A 43 -16.47 -2.47 8.91
CA TRP A 43 -15.63 -1.58 9.73
C TRP A 43 -14.14 -1.94 9.68
N PRO A 44 -13.75 -3.23 9.74
CA PRO A 44 -12.37 -3.63 9.48
C PRO A 44 -11.83 -3.11 8.15
N LEU A 45 -12.62 -3.15 7.06
CA LEU A 45 -12.21 -2.59 5.76
C LEU A 45 -11.93 -1.09 5.85
N ALA A 46 -12.83 -0.30 6.44
CA ALA A 46 -12.66 1.14 6.56
C ALA A 46 -11.43 1.49 7.41
N LEU A 47 -11.25 0.81 8.55
CA LEU A 47 -10.10 1.00 9.42
C LEU A 47 -8.79 0.57 8.75
N ALA A 48 -8.78 -0.56 8.03
CA ALA A 48 -7.61 -1.04 7.30
C ALA A 48 -7.24 -0.10 6.15
N GLY A 49 -8.21 0.46 5.43
CA GLY A 49 -7.97 1.46 4.38
C GLY A 49 -7.31 2.71 4.92
N LEU A 50 -7.84 3.28 6.01
CA LEU A 50 -7.24 4.44 6.68
C LEU A 50 -5.87 4.12 7.30
N GLY A 51 -5.73 2.97 7.94
CA GLY A 51 -4.47 2.51 8.51
C GLY A 51 -3.39 2.30 7.46
N SER A 52 -3.75 1.76 6.29
CA SER A 52 -2.85 1.59 5.16
C SER A 52 -2.39 2.92 4.59
N LEU A 53 -3.30 3.90 4.47
CA LEU A 53 -2.94 5.26 4.06
C LEU A 53 -1.93 5.88 5.06
N GLY A 54 -2.21 5.78 6.36
CA GLY A 54 -1.30 6.26 7.39
C GLY A 54 0.06 5.57 7.35
N ALA A 55 0.10 4.25 7.20
CA ALA A 55 1.33 3.48 7.13
C ALA A 55 2.17 3.84 5.89
N VAL A 56 1.53 3.97 4.72
CA VAL A 56 2.22 4.37 3.48
C VAL A 56 2.74 5.80 3.56
N PHE A 57 1.96 6.72 4.15
CA PHE A 57 2.41 8.10 4.39
C PHE A 57 3.67 8.12 5.26
N VAL A 58 3.63 7.47 6.42
CA VAL A 58 4.79 7.43 7.32
C VAL A 58 5.99 6.76 6.65
N ALA A 59 5.78 5.68 5.91
CA ALA A 59 6.85 4.99 5.18
C ALA A 59 7.48 5.89 4.11
N LYS A 60 6.67 6.65 3.33
CA LYS A 60 7.16 7.59 2.33
C LYS A 60 8.00 8.70 2.97
N GLU A 61 7.44 9.41 3.95
CA GLU A 61 8.11 10.57 4.56
C GLU A 61 9.39 10.17 5.31
N SER A 62 9.36 9.05 6.05
CA SER A 62 10.57 8.52 6.69
C SER A 62 11.62 8.02 5.68
N GLY A 63 11.19 7.54 4.51
CA GLY A 63 12.09 7.09 3.44
C GLY A 63 12.79 8.25 2.74
N GLU A 64 12.08 9.33 2.46
CA GLU A 64 12.65 10.57 1.90
C GLU A 64 13.64 11.23 2.85
N ALA A 65 13.31 11.25 4.15
CA ALA A 65 14.21 11.72 5.18
C ALA A 65 15.47 10.84 5.29
N LEU A 66 15.33 9.51 5.22
CA LEU A 66 16.46 8.59 5.19
C LEU A 66 17.35 8.81 3.96
N MET A 67 16.76 8.95 2.77
CA MET A 67 17.47 9.22 1.52
C MET A 67 18.30 10.50 1.64
N THR A 68 17.69 11.59 2.10
CA THR A 68 18.36 12.89 2.31
C THR A 68 19.55 12.77 3.27
N ASN A 69 19.38 12.05 4.38
CA ASN A 69 20.45 11.84 5.35
C ASN A 69 21.60 10.98 4.78
N LEU A 70 21.29 9.95 3.99
CA LEU A 70 22.31 9.10 3.37
C LEU A 70 23.08 9.82 2.25
N GLU A 71 22.40 10.67 1.48
CA GLU A 71 23.05 11.55 0.50
C GLU A 71 23.97 12.56 1.19
N ALA A 72 23.49 13.25 2.22
CA ALA A 72 24.26 14.25 2.96
C ALA A 72 25.50 13.67 3.68
N THR A 73 25.48 12.37 3.99
CA THR A 73 26.60 11.65 4.62
C THR A 73 27.45 10.85 3.62
N GLU A 74 27.22 11.03 2.32
CA GLU A 74 27.91 10.33 1.22
C GLU A 74 27.82 8.79 1.31
N ARG A 75 26.80 8.27 2.01
CA ARG A 75 26.52 6.84 2.18
C ARG A 75 25.61 6.27 1.09
N LEU A 76 24.99 7.13 0.30
CA LEU A 76 24.19 6.78 -0.86
C LEU A 76 24.75 7.48 -2.11
N GLY A 77 25.02 6.71 -3.16
CA GLY A 77 25.59 7.22 -4.41
C GLY A 77 25.52 6.19 -5.54
N GLY A 78 25.97 6.60 -6.74
CA GLY A 78 26.01 5.74 -7.92
C GLY A 78 24.64 5.18 -8.33
N GLU A 79 24.61 3.93 -8.79
CA GLU A 79 23.38 3.25 -9.23
C GLU A 79 22.35 3.06 -8.11
N ALA A 80 22.81 2.92 -6.85
CA ALA A 80 21.91 2.79 -5.70
C ALA A 80 21.06 4.06 -5.53
N LEU A 81 21.65 5.24 -5.72
CA LEU A 81 20.92 6.51 -5.65
C LEU A 81 19.82 6.60 -6.71
N VAL A 82 20.11 6.17 -7.94
CA VAL A 82 19.12 6.14 -9.04
C VAL A 82 17.95 5.21 -8.71
N LEU A 83 18.24 4.03 -8.16
CA LEU A 83 17.21 3.07 -7.76
C LEU A 83 16.38 3.56 -6.57
N VAL A 84 16.99 4.20 -5.57
CA VAL A 84 16.28 4.80 -4.42
C VAL A 84 15.39 5.96 -4.89
N GLY A 85 15.86 6.80 -5.82
CA GLY A 85 15.03 7.84 -6.43
C GLY A 85 13.79 7.27 -7.12
N ARG A 86 13.96 6.23 -7.95
CA ARG A 86 12.82 5.55 -8.58
C ARG A 86 11.90 4.84 -7.58
N HIS A 87 12.46 4.31 -6.49
CA HIS A 87 11.68 3.75 -5.39
C HIS A 87 10.79 4.84 -4.74
N SER A 88 11.34 6.03 -4.50
CA SER A 88 10.59 7.18 -3.98
C SER A 88 9.49 7.65 -4.94
N ASP A 89 9.77 7.72 -6.25
CA ASP A 89 8.76 8.06 -7.26
C ASP A 89 7.58 7.07 -7.24
N LEU A 90 7.86 5.76 -7.20
CA LEU A 90 6.81 4.75 -7.10
C LEU A 90 6.09 4.78 -5.75
N ALA A 91 6.78 5.12 -4.66
CA ALA A 91 6.17 5.28 -3.34
C ALA A 91 5.18 6.47 -3.33
N THR A 92 5.49 7.54 -4.06
CA THR A 92 4.58 8.67 -4.27
C THR A 92 3.32 8.25 -5.03
N VAL A 93 3.47 7.45 -6.09
CA VAL A 93 2.30 6.88 -6.81
C VAL A 93 1.48 5.98 -5.89
N LEU A 94 2.14 5.10 -5.11
CA LEU A 94 1.47 4.25 -4.12
C LEU A 94 0.70 5.07 -3.09
N PHE A 95 1.25 6.20 -2.62
CA PHE A 95 0.56 7.09 -1.69
C PHE A 95 -0.74 7.66 -2.27
N TYR A 96 -0.73 8.11 -3.53
CA TYR A 96 -1.98 8.57 -4.17
C TYR A 96 -2.97 7.42 -4.40
N LEU A 97 -2.49 6.21 -4.74
CA LEU A 97 -3.34 5.02 -4.83
C LEU A 97 -3.98 4.67 -3.47
N THR A 98 -3.24 4.78 -2.36
CA THR A 98 -3.78 4.48 -1.03
C THR A 98 -4.74 5.54 -0.51
N ILE A 99 -4.60 6.81 -0.92
CA ILE A 99 -5.65 7.83 -0.70
C ILE A 99 -6.95 7.38 -1.38
N GLY A 100 -6.89 7.01 -2.66
CA GLY A 100 -8.05 6.53 -3.41
C GLY A 100 -8.67 5.29 -2.77
N LEU A 101 -7.84 4.33 -2.36
CA LEU A 101 -8.26 3.12 -1.65
C LEU A 101 -8.95 3.43 -0.32
N ALA A 102 -8.40 4.33 0.49
CA ALA A 102 -8.98 4.71 1.78
C ALA A 102 -10.35 5.37 1.60
N VAL A 103 -10.47 6.29 0.63
CA VAL A 103 -11.74 6.93 0.28
C VAL A 103 -12.77 5.88 -0.18
N LEU A 104 -12.39 5.00 -1.10
CA LEU A 104 -13.29 3.94 -1.58
C LEU A 104 -13.70 2.98 -0.47
N ALA A 105 -12.78 2.62 0.42
CA ALA A 105 -13.06 1.74 1.57
C ALA A 105 -14.09 2.37 2.51
N VAL A 106 -13.90 3.64 2.89
CA VAL A 106 -14.83 4.37 3.77
C VAL A 106 -16.18 4.59 3.08
N VAL A 107 -16.19 5.11 1.85
CA VAL A 107 -17.44 5.35 1.10
C VAL A 107 -18.21 4.05 0.90
N SER A 108 -17.54 2.97 0.52
CA SER A 108 -18.19 1.67 0.35
C SER A 108 -18.76 1.15 1.66
N ALA A 109 -18.02 1.29 2.76
CA ALA A 109 -18.47 0.89 4.09
C ALA A 109 -19.70 1.68 4.57
N LEU A 110 -19.86 2.93 4.15
CA LEU A 110 -21.01 3.77 4.51
C LEU A 110 -22.22 3.56 3.58
N VAL A 111 -22.00 3.50 2.26
CA VAL A 111 -23.06 3.62 1.23
C VAL A 111 -23.57 2.27 0.72
N VAL A 112 -22.73 1.24 0.65
CA VAL A 112 -23.16 -0.07 0.12
C VAL A 112 -24.14 -0.70 1.10
N GLY A 113 -25.30 -1.15 0.60
CA GLY A 113 -26.39 -1.65 1.44
C GLY A 113 -26.06 -2.93 2.21
N ARG A 114 -26.78 -3.17 3.32
CA ARG A 114 -26.80 -4.48 3.99
C ARG A 114 -27.61 -5.47 3.13
N VAL A 115 -27.21 -6.74 3.15
CA VAL A 115 -27.93 -7.81 2.46
C VAL A 115 -29.28 -8.00 3.15
N GLY A 116 -30.39 -7.60 2.51
CA GLY A 116 -31.75 -7.80 3.05
C GLY A 116 -32.87 -6.80 2.67
N GLY A 117 -32.72 -5.94 1.66
CA GLY A 117 -33.73 -4.89 1.34
C GLY A 117 -34.58 -5.13 0.08
N THR A 118 -35.88 -4.81 0.19
CA THR A 118 -36.99 -4.96 -0.77
C THR A 118 -36.84 -4.15 -2.08
N ALA A 119 -37.81 -4.29 -2.99
CA ALA A 119 -37.78 -3.98 -4.42
C ALA A 119 -37.41 -2.53 -4.85
N GLU A 120 -37.34 -1.55 -3.95
CA GLU A 120 -36.86 -0.18 -4.23
C GLU A 120 -35.36 -0.11 -4.61
N HIS A 121 -34.58 -1.16 -4.36
CA HIS A 121 -33.12 -1.18 -4.50
C HIS A 121 -32.57 -1.50 -5.90
N ARG A 122 -33.34 -1.38 -7.00
CA ARG A 122 -32.78 -1.66 -8.34
C ARG A 122 -31.75 -0.60 -8.78
N GLY A 123 -31.99 0.68 -8.50
CA GLY A 123 -31.05 1.76 -8.81
C GLY A 123 -29.78 1.74 -7.94
N SER A 124 -29.88 1.31 -6.68
CA SER A 124 -28.74 1.19 -5.78
C SER A 124 -27.84 -0.02 -6.10
N ARG A 125 -28.38 -1.08 -6.72
CA ARG A 125 -27.60 -2.27 -7.11
C ARG A 125 -26.49 -1.95 -8.10
N GLY A 126 -26.78 -1.17 -9.15
CA GLY A 126 -25.78 -0.77 -10.14
C GLY A 126 -24.65 0.04 -9.51
N ARG A 127 -25.00 1.05 -8.71
CA ARG A 127 -24.04 1.86 -7.93
C ARG A 127 -23.18 1.00 -7.01
N ASP A 128 -23.80 0.12 -6.23
CA ASP A 128 -23.09 -0.74 -5.27
C ASP A 128 -22.13 -1.70 -5.99
N THR A 129 -22.53 -2.28 -7.12
CA THR A 129 -21.65 -3.12 -7.95
C THR A 129 -20.46 -2.32 -8.49
N VAL A 130 -20.67 -1.10 -8.98
CA VAL A 130 -19.58 -0.23 -9.46
C VAL A 130 -18.61 0.13 -8.33
N LEU A 131 -19.12 0.53 -7.16
CA LEU A 131 -18.28 0.85 -6.00
C LEU A 131 -17.44 -0.35 -5.55
N LEU A 132 -18.03 -1.54 -5.48
CA LEU A 132 -17.32 -2.76 -5.11
C LEU A 132 -16.27 -3.16 -6.15
N ALA A 133 -16.59 -3.06 -7.43
CA ALA A 133 -15.64 -3.33 -8.51
C ALA A 133 -14.45 -2.36 -8.45
N LEU A 134 -14.72 -1.06 -8.33
CA LEU A 134 -13.68 -0.03 -8.19
C LEU A 134 -12.82 -0.26 -6.94
N LEU A 135 -13.44 -0.54 -5.80
CA LEU A 135 -12.73 -0.84 -4.55
C LEU A 135 -11.75 -2.00 -4.74
N VAL A 136 -12.21 -3.12 -5.30
CA VAL A 136 -11.37 -4.32 -5.49
C VAL A 136 -10.25 -4.05 -6.50
N VAL A 137 -10.55 -3.38 -7.62
CA VAL A 137 -9.54 -3.04 -8.64
C VAL A 137 -8.48 -2.12 -8.07
N VAL A 138 -8.86 -1.03 -7.40
CA VAL A 138 -7.90 -0.09 -6.79
C VAL A 138 -7.08 -0.78 -5.70
N ALA A 139 -7.70 -1.62 -4.88
CA ALA A 139 -6.97 -2.39 -3.87
C ALA A 139 -5.95 -3.36 -4.49
N ALA A 140 -6.29 -4.02 -5.60
CA ALA A 140 -5.38 -4.92 -6.31
C ALA A 140 -4.22 -4.16 -6.95
N VAL A 141 -4.49 -3.02 -7.58
CA VAL A 141 -3.47 -2.13 -8.14
C VAL A 141 -2.54 -1.61 -7.05
N ALA A 142 -3.07 -1.17 -5.92
CA ALA A 142 -2.26 -0.72 -4.77
C ALA A 142 -1.37 -1.85 -4.23
N ALA A 143 -1.90 -3.07 -4.07
CA ALA A 143 -1.12 -4.23 -3.63
C ALA A 143 -0.01 -4.60 -4.63
N PHE A 144 -0.27 -4.49 -5.93
CA PHE A 144 0.76 -4.66 -6.95
C PHE A 144 1.83 -3.56 -6.87
N TRP A 145 1.44 -2.32 -6.60
CA TRP A 145 2.40 -1.22 -6.40
C TRP A 145 3.29 -1.44 -5.18
N VAL A 146 2.77 -1.99 -4.08
CA VAL A 146 3.60 -2.40 -2.93
C VAL A 146 4.72 -3.34 -3.37
N TYR A 147 4.42 -4.35 -4.21
CA TYR A 147 5.43 -5.23 -4.78
C TYR A 147 6.45 -4.46 -5.65
N ARG A 148 5.99 -3.56 -6.53
CA ARG A 148 6.87 -2.78 -7.42
C ARG A 148 7.82 -1.85 -6.66
N VAL A 149 7.30 -1.15 -5.65
CA VAL A 149 8.07 -0.30 -4.74
C VAL A 149 9.08 -1.15 -3.98
N GLY A 150 8.64 -2.28 -3.42
CA GLY A 150 9.50 -3.22 -2.69
C GLY A 150 10.62 -3.82 -3.55
N ASP A 151 10.34 -4.21 -4.80
CA ASP A 151 11.32 -4.75 -5.76
C ASP A 151 12.44 -3.74 -6.06
N LEU A 152 12.10 -2.47 -6.27
CA LEU A 152 13.11 -1.42 -6.45
C LEU A 152 13.94 -1.19 -5.18
N GLY A 153 13.30 -1.21 -4.00
CA GLY A 153 14.00 -1.09 -2.73
C GLY A 153 14.98 -2.25 -2.50
N ALA A 154 14.55 -3.48 -2.80
CA ALA A 154 15.40 -4.66 -2.72
C ALA A 154 16.58 -4.59 -3.69
N LYS A 155 16.36 -4.14 -4.93
CA LYS A 155 17.45 -3.93 -5.90
C LYS A 155 18.44 -2.89 -5.43
N ALA A 156 17.96 -1.77 -4.88
CA ALA A 156 18.84 -0.71 -4.37
C ALA A 156 19.78 -1.21 -3.25
N VAL A 157 19.28 -2.08 -2.37
CA VAL A 157 20.06 -2.61 -1.24
C VAL A 157 20.96 -3.78 -1.64
N TRP A 158 20.44 -4.71 -2.44
CA TRP A 158 21.10 -6.02 -2.63
C TRP A 158 21.81 -6.14 -3.96
N ASN A 159 21.31 -5.51 -5.03
CA ASN A 159 21.88 -5.63 -6.37
C ASN A 159 21.85 -4.29 -7.14
N PRO A 160 22.48 -3.22 -6.62
CA PRO A 160 22.35 -1.88 -7.18
C PRO A 160 22.92 -1.78 -8.60
N THR A 161 23.97 -2.54 -8.91
CA THR A 161 24.61 -2.56 -10.24
C THR A 161 23.98 -3.57 -11.21
N GLY A 162 23.04 -4.40 -10.75
CA GLY A 162 22.44 -5.47 -11.56
C GLY A 162 23.40 -6.62 -11.90
N THR A 163 24.61 -6.65 -11.33
CA THR A 163 25.65 -7.64 -11.64
C THR A 163 25.66 -8.84 -10.71
N GLN A 164 24.91 -8.82 -9.60
CA GLN A 164 24.78 -9.98 -8.70
C GLN A 164 23.86 -11.02 -9.33
N ASP A 165 24.39 -12.22 -9.55
CA ASP A 165 23.63 -13.39 -9.99
C ASP A 165 23.37 -14.32 -8.80
N TYR A 166 22.12 -14.37 -8.36
CA TYR A 166 21.67 -15.22 -7.25
C TYR A 166 21.25 -16.63 -7.70
N SER A 167 21.37 -16.97 -8.98
CA SER A 167 20.91 -18.26 -9.52
C SER A 167 21.89 -19.43 -9.28
N VAL A 168 23.05 -19.20 -8.68
CA VAL A 168 24.19 -20.15 -8.71
C VAL A 168 24.48 -20.88 -7.38
N THR A 169 23.74 -20.67 -6.29
CA THR A 169 23.97 -21.42 -5.03
C THR A 169 23.25 -22.77 -5.01
N LYS A 170 23.70 -23.71 -5.84
CA LYS A 170 23.58 -25.16 -5.59
C LYS A 170 24.99 -25.75 -5.54
N ARG A 171 25.55 -25.85 -4.32
CA ARG A 171 26.60 -26.85 -4.02
C ARG A 171 25.94 -27.99 -3.28
#